data_AF-A0A4R9JUE6-F1
#
_entry.id   AF-A0A4R9JUE6-F1
#
_cell.length_a   1.000
_cell.length_b   1.000
_cell.length_c   1.000
_cell.angle_alpha   90.00
_cell.angle_beta   90.00
_cell.angle_gamma   90.00
#
_symmetry.space_group_name_H-M   'P 1'
#
loop_
_entity.id
_entity.type
_entity.pdbx_description
1 polymer ?
#
loop_
_entity_poly.entity_id
_entity_poly.type
_entity_poly.pdbx_seq_one_letter_code
_entity_poly.pdbx_strand_id
1 'polypeptide(L)'
;MISNKSYDARSEVVWNSLHDRMEVITKGGYPEPLLEYLDTLRGKERYEWGNDRNQTFLHINQQYPDERGSVLYAVYVSYSFYLEDLEALQLDTSRTNWEKWEKREQLRSHFFPGKLRKILFPFHPSQKPLELIFYAEDYQKKHPQTYGSERKRILADKRKQLYASDPLEFKNWEDSKFQKNILQIIYERELSVMSTFEKSNFLEAKLRDWEEDHFWN
;
A
#
# COMPACT_ATOMS: atom_id res chain seq x y z
N MET A 1 -3.20 -14.16 6.95
CA MET A 1 -3.72 -14.45 8.31
C MET A 1 -3.15 -13.37 9.21
N ILE A 2 -3.95 -12.66 10.01
CA ILE A 2 -3.39 -11.73 11.01
C ILE A 2 -2.88 -12.62 12.14
N SER A 3 -1.61 -12.52 12.46
CA SER A 3 -1.04 -13.35 13.52
C SER A 3 -1.48 -12.82 14.89
N ASN A 4 -1.93 -13.70 15.78
CA ASN A 4 -2.18 -13.35 17.19
C ASN A 4 -0.83 -13.23 17.89
N LYS A 5 -0.16 -12.09 17.72
CA LYS A 5 1.11 -11.79 18.40
C LYS A 5 0.83 -11.15 19.74
N SER A 6 1.51 -11.66 20.77
CA SER A 6 1.46 -11.08 22.11
C SER A 6 2.45 -9.92 22.18
N TYR A 7 1.96 -8.77 22.59
CA TYR A 7 2.81 -7.69 23.09
C TYR A 7 3.54 -8.18 24.35
N ASP A 8 4.72 -7.62 24.61
CA ASP A 8 5.33 -7.79 25.93
C ASP A 8 4.65 -6.85 26.93
N ALA A 9 4.63 -7.21 28.21
CA ALA A 9 3.84 -6.48 29.22
C ALA A 9 4.13 -4.96 29.26
N ARG A 10 5.36 -4.54 28.90
CA ARG A 10 5.77 -3.13 28.87
C ARG A 10 5.11 -2.37 27.70
N SER A 11 5.02 -3.02 26.54
CA SER A 11 4.42 -2.42 25.33
C SER A 11 2.90 -2.54 25.32
N GLU A 12 2.31 -3.60 25.87
CA GLU A 12 0.86 -3.83 25.85
C GLU A 12 0.07 -2.75 26.58
N VAL A 13 0.47 -2.41 27.81
CA VAL A 13 -0.20 -1.39 28.64
C VAL A 13 -0.16 -0.03 27.94
N VAL A 14 1.02 0.34 27.43
CA VAL A 14 1.22 1.63 26.75
C VAL A 14 0.46 1.66 25.42
N TRP A 15 0.49 0.58 24.65
CA TRP A 15 -0.24 0.48 23.38
C TRP A 15 -1.75 0.62 23.55
N ASN A 16 -2.32 -0.05 24.55
CA ASN A 16 -3.75 0.04 24.86
C ASN A 16 -4.15 1.46 25.29
N SER A 17 -3.30 2.16 26.04
CA SER A 17 -3.54 3.56 26.45
C SER A 17 -3.29 4.59 25.33
N LEU A 18 -2.45 4.25 24.34
CA LEU A 18 -2.17 5.12 23.19
C LEU A 18 -3.34 5.21 22.22
N HIS A 19 -4.22 4.21 22.17
CA HIS A 19 -5.37 4.18 21.26
C HIS A 19 -6.21 5.46 21.34
N ASP A 20 -6.38 6.01 22.54
CA ASP A 20 -7.15 7.22 22.82
C ASP A 20 -6.31 8.52 22.76
N ARG A 21 -4.98 8.42 22.63
CA ARG A 21 -4.03 9.53 22.79
C ARG A 21 -2.95 9.61 21.71
N MET A 22 -3.20 9.04 20.53
CA MET A 22 -2.27 9.04 19.38
C MET A 22 -1.73 10.44 19.00
N GLU A 23 -2.42 11.52 19.37
CA GLU A 23 -1.98 12.90 19.16
C GLU A 23 -0.70 13.26 19.89
N VAL A 24 -0.36 12.54 20.98
CA VAL A 24 0.88 12.79 21.75
C VAL A 24 2.12 12.68 20.86
N ILE A 25 2.12 11.77 19.88
CA ILE A 25 3.23 11.56 18.95
C ILE A 25 3.44 12.79 18.03
N THR A 26 2.41 13.63 17.86
CA THR A 26 2.50 14.85 17.03
C THR A 26 2.91 16.12 17.80
N LYS A 27 3.06 16.04 19.13
CA LYS A 27 3.26 17.24 19.99
C LYS A 27 4.72 17.66 20.18
N GLY A 28 5.61 17.28 19.25
CA GLY A 28 7.05 17.55 19.32
C GLY A 28 7.78 16.66 20.33
N GLY A 29 9.10 16.52 20.15
CA GLY A 29 9.95 15.69 21.02
C GLY A 29 9.94 14.18 20.69
N TYR A 30 9.30 13.80 19.59
CA TYR A 30 9.37 12.49 18.94
C TYR A 30 10.18 12.61 17.64
N PRO A 31 10.75 11.50 17.12
CA PRO A 31 11.48 11.51 15.86
C PRO A 31 10.58 11.89 14.67
N GLU A 32 11.12 12.75 13.80
CA GLU A 32 10.49 13.15 12.54
C GLU A 32 11.53 13.02 11.41
N PRO A 33 11.29 12.21 10.35
CA PRO A 33 10.10 11.38 10.12
C PRO A 33 10.04 10.12 11.00
N LEU A 34 8.89 9.85 11.61
CA LEU A 34 8.70 8.70 12.50
C LEU A 34 8.91 7.36 11.78
N LEU A 35 8.43 7.22 10.54
CA LEU A 35 8.58 5.98 9.78
C LEU A 35 10.06 5.61 9.56
N GLU A 36 10.88 6.57 9.14
CA GLU A 36 12.31 6.37 8.88
C GLU A 36 13.06 5.96 10.15
N TYR A 37 12.68 6.55 11.30
CA TYR A 37 13.21 6.15 12.60
C TYR A 37 12.87 4.68 12.93
N LEU A 38 11.61 4.28 12.74
CA LEU A 38 11.18 2.90 12.99
C LEU A 38 11.84 1.89 12.03
N ASP A 39 12.03 2.25 10.76
CA ASP A 39 12.77 1.45 9.79
C ASP A 39 14.24 1.27 10.20
N THR A 40 14.88 2.36 10.62
CA THR A 40 16.26 2.34 11.12
C THR A 40 16.38 1.45 12.36
N LEU A 41 15.47 1.58 13.33
CA LEU A 41 15.43 0.72 14.51
C LEU A 41 15.27 -0.75 14.12
N ARG A 42 14.36 -1.06 13.19
CA ARG A 42 14.15 -2.44 12.75
C ARG A 42 15.38 -3.01 12.06
N GLY A 43 16.07 -2.20 11.27
CA GLY A 43 17.35 -2.58 10.67
C GLY A 43 18.40 -2.93 11.72
N LYS A 44 18.59 -2.07 12.72
CA LYS A 44 19.53 -2.33 13.82
C LYS A 44 19.16 -3.57 14.61
N GLU A 45 17.89 -3.73 14.99
CA GLU A 45 17.44 -4.93 15.70
C GLU A 45 17.77 -6.20 14.90
N ARG A 46 17.45 -6.23 13.61
CA ARG A 46 17.62 -7.42 12.77
C ARG A 46 19.08 -7.76 12.50
N TYR A 47 19.93 -6.76 12.25
CA TYR A 47 21.27 -6.97 11.69
C TYR A 47 22.41 -6.67 12.67
N GLU A 48 22.24 -5.72 13.59
CA GLU A 48 23.29 -5.31 14.53
C GLU A 48 23.10 -5.96 15.92
N TRP A 49 21.84 -6.09 16.36
CA TRP A 49 21.51 -6.58 17.71
C TRP A 49 20.99 -8.01 17.74
N GLY A 50 21.05 -8.74 16.63
CA GLY A 50 20.72 -10.17 16.59
C GLY A 50 19.27 -10.50 16.97
N ASN A 51 18.34 -9.60 16.65
CA ASN A 51 16.93 -9.62 17.07
C ASN A 51 16.71 -9.47 18.59
N ASP A 52 17.66 -8.87 19.31
CA ASP A 52 17.51 -8.56 20.74
C ASP A 52 16.62 -7.32 20.97
N ARG A 53 15.36 -7.58 21.28
CA ARG A 53 14.37 -6.54 21.56
C ARG A 53 14.63 -5.75 22.84
N ASN A 54 15.41 -6.29 23.79
CA ASN A 54 15.83 -5.52 24.96
C ASN A 54 16.87 -4.46 24.59
N GLN A 55 17.77 -4.73 23.64
CA GLN A 55 18.69 -3.71 23.11
C GLN A 55 17.90 -2.57 22.44
N THR A 56 16.86 -2.90 21.67
CA THR A 56 15.97 -1.89 21.07
C THR A 56 15.30 -1.02 22.14
N PHE A 57 14.76 -1.63 23.20
CA PHE A 57 14.16 -0.91 24.32
C PHE A 57 15.15 0.02 25.01
N LEU A 58 16.36 -0.47 25.33
CA LEU A 58 17.41 0.34 25.96
C LEU A 58 17.84 1.50 25.07
N HIS A 59 18.01 1.27 23.77
CA HIS A 59 18.38 2.30 22.80
C HIS A 59 17.34 3.41 22.70
N ILE A 60 16.05 3.04 22.62
CA ILE A 60 14.95 4.00 22.58
C ILE A 60 14.94 4.86 23.84
N ASN A 61 15.03 4.26 25.03
CA ASN A 61 14.98 4.99 26.30
C ASN A 61 16.21 5.88 26.53
N GLN A 62 17.37 5.50 25.98
CA GLN A 62 18.56 6.33 26.05
C GLN A 62 18.41 7.62 25.22
N GLN A 63 17.75 7.55 24.07
CA GLN A 63 17.53 8.71 23.18
C GLN A 63 16.30 9.53 23.58
N TYR A 64 15.25 8.85 24.01
CA TYR A 64 13.96 9.44 24.37
C TYR A 64 13.62 9.03 25.80
N PRO A 65 14.15 9.74 26.80
CA PRO A 65 13.83 9.44 28.19
C PRO A 65 12.34 9.72 28.49
N ASP A 66 11.91 9.19 29.63
CA ASP A 66 10.56 9.34 30.19
C ASP A 66 9.49 8.56 29.41
N GLU A 67 8.23 9.02 29.48
CA GLU A 67 7.09 8.37 28.83
C GLU A 67 7.26 8.23 27.31
N ARG A 68 8.05 9.11 26.69
CA ARG A 68 8.32 9.10 25.24
C ARG A 68 8.97 7.81 24.77
N GLY A 69 9.96 7.31 25.53
CA GLY A 69 10.63 6.06 25.19
C GLY A 69 9.69 4.87 25.27
N SER A 70 8.79 4.87 26.27
CA SER A 70 7.75 3.84 26.42
C SER A 70 6.75 3.89 25.26
N VAL A 71 6.31 5.07 24.86
CA VAL A 71 5.41 5.27 23.70
C VAL A 71 6.08 4.81 22.40
N LEU A 72 7.32 5.23 22.15
CA LEU A 72 8.07 4.84 20.94
C LEU A 72 8.31 3.34 20.88
N TYR A 73 8.63 2.72 22.02
CA TYR A 73 8.81 1.28 22.08
C TYR A 73 7.51 0.53 21.78
N ALA A 74 6.36 0.98 22.31
CA ALA A 74 5.07 0.39 21.99
C ALA A 74 4.74 0.49 20.50
N VAL A 75 4.92 1.67 19.90
CA VAL A 75 4.74 1.89 18.44
C VAL A 75 5.68 1.00 17.64
N TYR A 76 6.94 0.89 18.06
CA TYR A 76 7.94 0.03 17.42
C TYR A 76 7.55 -1.45 17.46
N VAL A 77 7.03 -1.96 18.59
CA VAL A 77 6.56 -3.34 18.68
C VAL A 77 5.43 -3.59 17.68
N SER A 78 4.41 -2.73 17.62
CA SER A 78 3.34 -2.83 16.61
C SER A 78 3.88 -2.76 15.19
N TYR A 79 4.91 -1.93 14.94
CA TYR A 79 5.58 -1.83 13.64
C TYR A 79 6.34 -3.10 13.25
N SER A 80 7.08 -3.70 14.17
CA SER A 80 7.75 -4.98 13.94
C SER A 80 6.74 -6.09 13.57
N PHE A 81 5.61 -6.15 14.28
CA PHE A 81 4.55 -7.11 14.01
C PHE A 81 3.89 -6.89 12.65
N TYR A 82 3.60 -5.63 12.30
CA TYR A 82 3.11 -5.24 10.98
C TYR A 82 4.07 -5.68 9.87
N LEU A 83 5.37 -5.43 10.02
CA LEU A 83 6.37 -5.78 9.01
C LEU A 83 6.49 -7.28 8.79
N GLU A 84 6.45 -8.06 9.87
CA GLU A 84 6.46 -9.53 9.78
C GLU A 84 5.19 -10.07 9.09
N ASP A 85 4.02 -9.53 9.43
CA ASP A 85 2.76 -9.92 8.76
C ASP A 85 2.73 -9.45 7.29
N LEU A 86 3.38 -8.32 6.99
CA LEU A 86 3.55 -7.81 5.63
C LEU A 86 4.51 -8.69 4.83
N GLU A 87 5.63 -9.13 5.41
CA GLU A 87 6.58 -10.05 4.79
C GLU A 87 5.90 -11.38 4.46
N ALA A 88 5.14 -11.94 5.40
CA ALA A 88 4.34 -13.14 5.17
C ALA A 88 3.31 -12.94 4.04
N LEU A 89 2.65 -11.77 3.98
CA LEU A 89 1.71 -11.43 2.91
C LEU A 89 2.40 -11.32 1.54
N GLN A 90 3.62 -10.79 1.48
CA GLN A 90 4.37 -10.69 0.22
C GLN A 90 4.76 -12.08 -0.30
N LEU A 91 5.20 -12.97 0.59
CA LEU A 91 5.60 -14.34 0.26
C LEU A 91 4.43 -15.26 -0.11
N ASP A 92 3.19 -14.90 0.26
CA ASP A 92 1.98 -15.67 -0.07
C ASP A 92 1.71 -15.67 -1.60
N THR A 93 2.07 -16.75 -2.29
CA THR A 93 1.85 -16.89 -3.74
C THR A 93 0.42 -17.26 -4.12
N SER A 94 -0.44 -17.60 -3.14
CA SER A 94 -1.84 -17.96 -3.41
C SER A 94 -2.72 -16.74 -3.70
N ARG A 95 -2.28 -15.55 -3.30
CA ARG A 95 -3.02 -14.29 -3.43
C ARG A 95 -2.64 -13.50 -4.68
N THR A 96 -3.63 -12.88 -5.31
CA THR A 96 -3.39 -11.90 -6.38
C THR A 96 -2.82 -10.59 -5.83
N ASN A 97 -2.25 -9.75 -6.70
CA ASN A 97 -1.77 -8.43 -6.31
C ASN A 97 -2.89 -7.57 -5.70
N TRP A 98 -4.10 -7.68 -6.24
CA TRP A 98 -5.30 -7.03 -5.70
C TRP A 98 -5.60 -7.48 -4.26
N GLU A 99 -5.66 -8.79 -4.02
CA GLU A 99 -5.92 -9.34 -2.69
C GLU A 99 -4.83 -8.98 -1.68
N LYS A 100 -3.57 -8.90 -2.13
CA LYS A 100 -2.45 -8.40 -1.31
C LYS A 100 -2.58 -6.91 -1.01
N TRP A 101 -3.01 -6.12 -1.98
CA TRP A 101 -3.25 -4.68 -1.81
C TRP A 101 -4.32 -4.42 -0.75
N GLU A 102 -5.48 -5.06 -0.87
CA GLU A 102 -6.57 -4.95 0.11
C GLU A 102 -6.11 -5.42 1.49
N LYS A 103 -5.36 -6.54 1.55
CA LYS A 103 -4.90 -7.07 2.82
C LYS A 103 -3.87 -6.17 3.50
N ARG A 104 -3.01 -5.49 2.74
CA ARG A 104 -2.06 -4.49 3.28
C ARG A 104 -2.80 -3.36 3.99
N GLU A 105 -3.88 -2.85 3.40
CA GLU A 105 -4.66 -1.78 4.04
C GLU A 105 -5.38 -2.26 5.31
N GLN A 106 -5.86 -3.51 5.32
CA GLN A 106 -6.38 -4.13 6.53
C GLN A 106 -5.31 -4.26 7.63
N LEU A 107 -4.08 -4.67 7.27
CA LEU A 107 -2.97 -4.77 8.22
C LEU A 107 -2.61 -3.40 8.80
N ARG A 108 -2.48 -2.37 7.96
CA ARG A 108 -2.23 -1.00 8.42
C ARG A 108 -3.31 -0.52 9.38
N SER A 109 -4.57 -0.78 9.06
CA SER A 109 -5.71 -0.39 9.90
C SER A 109 -5.75 -1.16 11.22
N HIS A 110 -5.37 -2.43 11.20
CA HIS A 110 -5.32 -3.29 12.38
C HIS A 110 -4.21 -2.85 13.35
N PHE A 111 -2.98 -2.68 12.85
CA PHE A 111 -1.83 -2.32 13.68
C PHE A 111 -1.75 -0.83 13.99
N PHE A 112 -2.38 0.05 13.19
CA PHE A 112 -2.29 1.50 13.38
C PHE A 112 -3.67 2.13 13.17
N PRO A 113 -4.48 2.22 14.23
CA PRO A 113 -5.74 2.92 14.16
C PRO A 113 -5.56 4.45 14.15
N GLY A 114 -6.53 5.16 13.58
CA GLY A 114 -6.64 6.62 13.70
C GLY A 114 -5.54 7.43 13.01
N LYS A 115 -5.03 8.45 13.71
CA LYS A 115 -4.09 9.45 13.16
C LYS A 115 -2.70 8.87 12.89
N LEU A 116 -2.24 7.92 13.70
CA LEU A 116 -0.91 7.31 13.55
C LEU A 116 -0.72 6.64 12.19
N ARG A 117 -1.78 6.03 11.64
CA ARG A 117 -1.77 5.46 10.29
C ARG A 117 -1.38 6.47 9.23
N LYS A 118 -1.91 7.70 9.31
CA LYS A 118 -1.64 8.76 8.32
C LYS A 118 -0.22 9.30 8.43
N ILE A 119 0.35 9.25 9.64
CA ILE A 119 1.74 9.65 9.90
C ILE A 119 2.70 8.61 9.32
N LEU A 120 2.44 7.32 9.60
CA LEU A 120 3.30 6.22 9.16
C LEU A 120 3.12 5.88 7.69
N PHE A 121 1.92 5.99 7.15
CA PHE A 121 1.59 5.63 5.78
C PHE A 121 0.83 6.79 5.13
N PRO A 122 1.51 7.92 4.86
CA PRO A 122 0.89 9.01 4.14
C PRO A 122 0.39 8.51 2.78
N PHE A 123 -0.80 8.97 2.41
CA PHE A 123 -1.35 8.69 1.09
C PHE A 123 -0.44 9.34 0.05
N HIS A 124 0.00 8.54 -0.93
CA HIS A 124 0.74 9.05 -2.07
C HIS A 124 -0.15 8.95 -3.33
N PRO A 125 -0.28 10.02 -4.12
CA PRO A 125 -0.97 10.04 -5.40
C PRO A 125 -0.86 8.79 -6.29
N SER A 126 0.37 8.30 -6.50
CA SER A 126 0.65 7.12 -7.33
C SER A 126 0.03 5.82 -6.84
N GLN A 127 -0.49 5.77 -5.61
CA GLN A 127 -1.17 4.59 -5.07
C GLN A 127 -2.47 4.29 -5.83
N LYS A 128 -3.22 5.31 -6.30
CA LYS A 128 -4.50 5.07 -6.98
C LYS A 128 -4.34 4.46 -8.38
N PRO A 129 -3.43 4.92 -9.26
CA PRO A 129 -3.14 4.23 -10.51
C PRO A 129 -2.71 2.77 -10.27
N LEU A 130 -1.88 2.52 -9.26
CA LEU A 130 -1.44 1.16 -8.93
C LEU A 130 -2.62 0.29 -8.45
N GLU A 131 -3.51 0.85 -7.63
CA GLU A 131 -4.74 0.19 -7.19
C GLU A 131 -5.62 -0.22 -8.38
N LEU A 132 -5.78 0.67 -9.37
CA LEU A 132 -6.55 0.37 -10.57
C LEU A 132 -5.91 -0.73 -11.42
N ILE A 133 -4.57 -0.74 -11.57
CA ILE A 133 -3.85 -1.82 -12.26
C ILE A 133 -4.11 -3.16 -11.59
N PHE A 134 -3.91 -3.25 -10.27
CA PHE A 134 -4.10 -4.51 -9.55
C PHE A 134 -5.54 -5.01 -9.65
N TYR A 135 -6.52 -4.11 -9.53
CA TYR A 135 -7.92 -4.46 -9.75
C TYR A 135 -8.16 -4.98 -11.18
N ALA A 136 -7.60 -4.33 -12.18
CA ALA A 136 -7.76 -4.70 -13.58
C ALA A 136 -7.15 -6.08 -13.89
N GLU A 137 -5.94 -6.36 -13.38
CA GLU A 137 -5.28 -7.67 -13.49
C GLU A 137 -6.14 -8.78 -12.89
N ASP A 138 -6.66 -8.56 -11.67
CA ASP A 138 -7.49 -9.54 -10.97
C ASP A 138 -8.82 -9.79 -11.71
N TYR A 139 -9.46 -8.71 -12.19
CA TYR A 139 -10.68 -8.80 -12.98
C TYR A 139 -10.45 -9.55 -14.30
N GLN A 140 -9.37 -9.23 -15.03
CA GLN A 140 -9.03 -9.93 -16.28
C GLN A 140 -8.80 -11.42 -16.01
N LYS A 141 -8.06 -11.77 -14.95
CA LYS A 141 -7.79 -13.16 -14.57
C LYS A 141 -9.07 -13.93 -14.24
N LYS A 142 -10.01 -13.31 -13.53
CA LYS A 142 -11.31 -13.91 -13.17
C LYS A 142 -12.28 -13.97 -14.36
N HIS A 143 -12.14 -13.05 -15.32
CA HIS A 143 -13.05 -12.91 -16.46
C HIS A 143 -12.29 -12.79 -17.81
N PRO A 144 -11.52 -13.82 -18.21
CA PRO A 144 -10.64 -13.75 -19.38
C PRO A 144 -11.41 -13.59 -20.70
N GLN A 145 -12.63 -14.16 -20.77
CA GLN A 145 -13.46 -14.14 -21.99
C GLN A 145 -14.21 -12.81 -22.22
N THR A 146 -14.09 -11.86 -21.30
CA THR A 146 -14.75 -10.55 -21.42
C THR A 146 -14.14 -9.76 -22.57
N TYR A 147 -14.98 -9.21 -23.44
CA TYR A 147 -14.55 -8.29 -24.49
C TYR A 147 -14.02 -6.98 -23.90
N GLY A 148 -13.10 -6.33 -24.62
CA GLY A 148 -12.48 -5.09 -24.20
C GLY A 148 -13.47 -3.97 -23.94
N SER A 149 -14.59 -3.89 -24.66
CA SER A 149 -15.64 -2.89 -24.43
C SER A 149 -16.27 -2.99 -23.04
N GLU A 150 -16.63 -4.21 -22.62
CA GLU A 150 -17.23 -4.46 -21.30
C GLU A 150 -16.18 -4.30 -20.19
N ARG A 151 -14.96 -4.80 -20.40
CA ARG A 151 -13.86 -4.63 -19.44
C ARG A 151 -13.54 -3.15 -19.23
N LYS A 152 -13.46 -2.37 -20.32
CA LYS A 152 -13.30 -0.91 -20.30
C LYS A 152 -14.39 -0.23 -19.47
N ARG A 153 -15.66 -0.61 -19.64
CA ARG A 153 -16.79 -0.05 -18.89
C ARG A 153 -16.64 -0.26 -17.38
N ILE A 154 -16.37 -1.51 -16.96
CA ILE A 154 -16.16 -1.85 -15.55
C ILE A 154 -14.98 -1.09 -14.94
N LEU A 155 -13.86 -1.01 -15.67
CA LEU A 155 -12.69 -0.28 -15.21
C LEU A 155 -12.92 1.23 -15.18
N ALA A 156 -13.71 1.79 -16.09
CA ALA A 156 -14.10 3.19 -16.07
C ALA A 156 -14.91 3.53 -14.80
N ASP A 157 -15.82 2.64 -14.39
CA ASP A 157 -16.60 2.81 -13.15
C ASP A 157 -15.69 2.74 -11.91
N LYS A 158 -14.79 1.75 -11.84
CA LYS A 158 -13.81 1.65 -10.75
C LYS A 158 -12.89 2.89 -10.72
N ARG A 159 -12.43 3.34 -11.88
CA ARG A 159 -11.62 4.56 -12.04
C ARG A 159 -12.34 5.78 -11.45
N LYS A 160 -13.61 6.00 -11.81
CA LYS A 160 -14.43 7.09 -11.26
C LYS A 160 -14.56 7.01 -9.73
N GLN A 161 -14.73 5.82 -9.17
CA GLN A 161 -14.79 5.63 -7.72
C GLN A 161 -13.47 6.00 -7.02
N LEU A 162 -12.33 5.55 -7.56
CA LEU A 162 -11.01 5.86 -7.00
C LEU A 162 -10.67 7.36 -7.10
N TYR A 163 -11.15 8.01 -8.16
CA TYR A 163 -10.86 9.40 -8.50
C TYR A 163 -11.97 10.38 -8.12
N ALA A 164 -12.98 9.95 -7.36
CA ALA A 164 -14.18 10.74 -7.06
C ALA A 164 -13.91 12.10 -6.37
N SER A 165 -12.69 12.33 -5.87
CA SER A 165 -12.32 13.55 -5.12
C SER A 165 -11.72 14.69 -5.97
N ASP A 166 -11.13 14.44 -7.15
CA ASP A 166 -10.54 15.47 -8.04
C ASP A 166 -10.14 14.96 -9.46
N PRO A 167 -11.08 14.85 -10.43
CA PRO A 167 -10.83 14.24 -11.73
C PRO A 167 -9.65 14.80 -12.56
N LEU A 168 -9.28 16.07 -12.36
CA LEU A 168 -8.25 16.78 -13.15
C LEU A 168 -6.83 16.45 -12.68
N GLU A 169 -6.62 16.29 -11.38
CA GLU A 169 -5.30 15.97 -10.81
C GLU A 169 -4.83 14.56 -11.24
N PHE A 170 -5.77 13.62 -11.42
CA PHE A 170 -5.44 12.22 -11.69
C PHE A 170 -4.91 11.94 -13.11
N LYS A 171 -5.25 12.77 -14.12
CA LYS A 171 -4.68 12.61 -15.48
C LYS A 171 -3.15 12.72 -15.44
N ASN A 172 -2.63 13.54 -14.53
CA ASN A 172 -1.18 13.71 -14.34
C ASN A 172 -0.51 12.49 -13.70
N TRP A 173 -1.28 11.56 -13.13
CA TRP A 173 -0.75 10.35 -12.48
C TRP A 173 -0.88 9.09 -13.33
N GLU A 174 -1.66 9.17 -14.41
CA GLU A 174 -1.79 8.12 -15.44
C GLU A 174 -0.70 8.30 -16.51
N ASP A 175 0.54 8.00 -16.14
CA ASP A 175 1.68 8.09 -17.06
C ASP A 175 1.57 7.15 -18.27
N SER A 176 2.42 7.33 -19.28
CA SER A 176 2.40 6.50 -20.49
C SER A 176 2.55 5.00 -20.19
N LYS A 177 3.27 4.64 -19.11
CA LYS A 177 3.44 3.25 -18.69
C LYS A 177 2.12 2.68 -18.15
N PHE A 178 1.44 3.41 -17.28
CA PHE A 178 0.12 3.08 -16.78
C PHE A 178 -0.87 2.89 -17.93
N GLN A 179 -0.93 3.84 -18.86
CA GLN A 179 -1.86 3.79 -20.00
C GLN A 179 -1.65 2.52 -20.83
N LYS A 180 -0.40 2.23 -21.20
CA LYS A 180 -0.05 1.01 -21.95
C LYS A 180 -0.44 -0.27 -21.19
N ASN A 181 -0.18 -0.32 -19.88
CA ASN A 181 -0.54 -1.47 -19.06
C ASN A 181 -2.06 -1.68 -19.03
N ILE A 182 -2.84 -0.62 -18.78
CA ILE A 182 -4.30 -0.71 -18.76
C ILE A 182 -4.85 -1.11 -20.12
N LEU A 183 -4.34 -0.56 -21.23
CA LEU A 183 -4.75 -0.96 -22.58
C LEU A 183 -4.48 -2.44 -22.84
N GLN A 184 -3.31 -2.95 -22.46
CA GLN A 184 -2.99 -4.36 -22.59
C GLN A 184 -3.95 -5.24 -21.78
N ILE A 185 -4.26 -4.86 -20.54
CA ILE A 185 -5.21 -5.61 -19.70
C ILE A 185 -6.63 -5.54 -20.27
N ILE A 186 -7.07 -4.36 -20.73
CA ILE A 186 -8.41 -4.15 -21.29
C ILE A 186 -8.62 -5.03 -22.52
N TYR A 187 -7.64 -5.09 -23.41
CA TYR A 187 -7.77 -5.76 -24.70
C TYR A 187 -7.05 -7.11 -24.79
N GLU A 188 -6.64 -7.70 -23.66
CA GLU A 188 -5.84 -8.93 -23.62
C GLU A 188 -6.43 -10.06 -24.48
N ARG A 189 -7.74 -10.22 -24.44
CA ARG A 189 -8.48 -11.19 -25.26
C ARG A 189 -8.38 -10.90 -26.76
N GLU A 190 -8.66 -9.68 -27.19
CA GLU A 190 -8.55 -9.27 -28.60
C GLU A 190 -7.11 -9.40 -29.09
N LEU A 191 -6.15 -8.99 -28.27
CA LEU A 191 -4.73 -9.09 -28.57
C LEU A 191 -4.31 -10.56 -28.70
N SER A 192 -4.89 -11.49 -27.94
CA SER A 192 -4.47 -12.91 -27.95
C SER A 192 -4.54 -13.58 -29.33
N VAL A 193 -5.40 -13.08 -30.22
CA VAL A 193 -5.59 -13.61 -31.59
C VAL A 193 -4.89 -12.79 -32.67
N MET A 194 -4.22 -11.69 -32.29
CA MET A 194 -3.51 -10.80 -33.22
C MET A 194 -2.04 -11.17 -33.34
N SER A 195 -1.46 -10.93 -34.53
CA SER A 195 -0.02 -10.93 -34.75
C SER A 195 0.65 -9.76 -34.01
N THR A 196 1.98 -9.83 -33.85
CA THR A 196 2.76 -8.76 -33.19
C THR A 196 2.57 -7.40 -33.85
N PHE A 197 2.50 -7.35 -35.18
CA PHE A 197 2.29 -6.11 -35.93
C PHE A 197 0.88 -5.54 -35.69
N GLU A 198 -0.15 -6.39 -35.77
CA GLU A 198 -1.53 -6.00 -35.49
C GLU A 198 -1.71 -5.50 -34.05
N LYS A 199 -1.07 -6.16 -33.07
CA LYS A 199 -1.07 -5.72 -31.67
C LYS A 199 -0.51 -4.30 -31.51
N SER A 200 0.64 -4.01 -32.14
CA SER A 200 1.26 -2.68 -32.07
C SER A 200 0.34 -1.61 -32.64
N ASN A 201 -0.16 -1.82 -33.85
CA ASN A 201 -1.04 -0.86 -34.52
C ASN A 201 -2.34 -0.64 -33.74
N PHE A 202 -2.93 -1.71 -33.21
CA PHE A 202 -4.15 -1.64 -32.41
C PHE A 202 -3.93 -0.85 -31.12
N LEU A 203 -2.87 -1.17 -30.37
CA LEU A 203 -2.55 -0.47 -29.12
C LEU A 203 -2.17 0.99 -29.34
N GLU A 204 -1.44 1.31 -30.42
CA GLU A 204 -1.13 2.69 -30.78
C GLU A 204 -2.39 3.49 -31.12
N ALA A 205 -3.34 2.89 -31.85
CA ALA A 205 -4.62 3.53 -32.10
C ALA A 205 -5.38 3.81 -30.79
N LYS A 206 -5.39 2.85 -29.86
CA LYS A 206 -6.04 3.04 -28.55
C LYS A 206 -5.32 4.02 -27.63
N LEU A 207 -4.01 4.16 -27.78
CA LEU A 207 -3.25 5.18 -27.07
C LEU A 207 -3.58 6.58 -27.60
N ARG A 208 -3.71 6.76 -28.92
CA ARG A 208 -4.20 8.02 -29.51
C ARG A 208 -5.60 8.38 -29.03
N ASP A 209 -6.52 7.42 -29.01
CA ASP A 209 -7.88 7.63 -28.44
C ASP A 209 -7.80 8.15 -26.98
N TRP A 210 -6.79 7.71 -26.22
CA TRP A 210 -6.57 8.14 -24.83
C TRP A 210 -6.01 9.55 -24.73
N GLU A 211 -5.01 9.87 -25.54
CA GLU A 211 -4.39 11.20 -25.58
C GLU A 211 -5.40 12.30 -25.97
N GLU A 212 -6.37 11.95 -26.83
CA GLU A 212 -7.47 12.81 -27.27
C GLU A 212 -8.65 12.86 -26.26
N ASP A 213 -8.51 12.27 -25.07
CA ASP A 213 -9.56 12.16 -24.04
C ASP A 213 -10.85 11.44 -24.51
N HIS A 214 -10.78 10.69 -25.61
CA HIS A 214 -11.87 9.84 -26.11
C HIS A 214 -11.88 8.45 -25.51
N PHE A 215 -10.78 8.02 -24.88
CA PHE A 215 -10.67 6.66 -24.40
C PHE A 215 -11.66 6.36 -23.30
N TRP A 216 -11.75 7.09 -22.20
CA TRP A 216 -12.67 6.70 -21.11
C TRP A 216 -14.15 7.05 -21.33
N ASN A 217 -14.42 7.80 -22.41
CA ASN A 217 -15.74 8.31 -22.77
C ASN A 217 -16.46 7.41 -23.78
#